data_AF-A0A3B9PWX1-F1
#
_entry.id   AF-A0A3B9PWX1-F1
#
_cell.length_a   1.000
_cell.length_b   1.000
_cell.length_c   1.000
_cell.angle_alpha   90.00
_cell.angle_beta   90.00
_cell.angle_gamma   90.00
#
_symmetry.space_group_name_H-M   'P 1'
#
loop_
_entity.id
_entity.type
_entity.pdbx_description
1 polymer ?
#
loop_
_entity_poly.entity_id
_entity_poly.type
_entity_poly.pdbx_seq_one_letter_code
_entity_poly.pdbx_strand_id
1 'polypeptide(L)'
;VLVRIPDEELYDFMLSWAKAYRPELAPLFTEKKDLLLRILAIDRHGEKPRKDLVYCEQIFDYFSYFFDDYFQVEDDYPEEVDREDIKPILESYINSYNHGDDRNQWFEKIRVLAAELDYAAKPKDFKKNPELYKGHVGHVSTVIRIALMGRASSPDLWEIQQIMGEEQTLNRINKAIAAL
;
A
#
# COMPACT_ATOMS: atom_id res chain seq x y z
N VAL A 1 -6.32 -10.56 22.74
CA VAL A 1 -6.00 -9.51 21.74
C VAL A 1 -5.00 -10.11 20.76
N LEU A 2 -5.34 -10.19 19.48
CA LEU A 2 -4.52 -10.88 18.46
C LEU A 2 -3.08 -10.35 18.40
N VAL A 3 -2.86 -9.09 18.78
CA VAL A 3 -1.52 -8.46 18.89
C VAL A 3 -0.50 -9.23 19.74
N ARG A 4 -0.95 -10.04 20.71
CA ARG A 4 -0.04 -10.82 21.60
C ARG A 4 0.20 -12.25 21.14
N ILE A 5 -0.50 -12.69 20.10
CA ILE A 5 -0.35 -14.03 19.55
C ILE A 5 0.87 -14.01 18.61
N PRO A 6 1.74 -15.04 18.62
CA PRO A 6 2.80 -15.19 17.63
C PRO A 6 2.27 -15.24 16.18
N ASP A 7 3.11 -14.87 15.20
CA ASP A 7 2.67 -14.80 13.80
C ASP A 7 2.23 -16.16 13.24
N GLU A 8 2.95 -17.23 13.56
CA GLU A 8 2.60 -18.60 13.18
C GLU A 8 1.26 -19.03 13.80
N GLU A 9 1.03 -18.72 15.07
CA GLU A 9 -0.23 -19.05 15.73
C GLU A 9 -1.41 -18.23 15.15
N LEU A 10 -1.18 -16.97 14.77
CA LEU A 10 -2.20 -16.17 14.09
C LEU A 10 -2.49 -16.71 12.69
N TYR A 11 -1.46 -17.14 11.96
CA TYR A 11 -1.62 -17.81 10.67
C TYR A 11 -2.45 -19.09 10.81
N ASP A 12 -2.12 -19.97 11.75
CA ASP A 12 -2.85 -21.22 11.99
C ASP A 12 -4.31 -20.96 12.39
N PHE A 13 -4.55 -19.91 13.18
CA PHE A 13 -5.89 -19.46 13.54
C PHE A 13 -6.68 -19.00 12.30
N MET A 14 -6.06 -18.19 11.44
CA MET A 14 -6.68 -17.74 10.18
C MET A 14 -6.94 -18.88 9.20
N LEU A 15 -6.00 -19.82 9.06
CA LEU A 15 -6.16 -21.00 8.20
C LEU A 15 -7.30 -21.90 8.70
N SER A 16 -7.41 -22.09 10.02
CA SER A 16 -8.50 -22.86 10.63
C SER A 16 -9.85 -22.20 10.40
N TRP A 17 -9.94 -20.88 10.55
CA TRP A 17 -11.14 -20.12 10.21
C TRP A 17 -11.50 -20.23 8.72
N ALA A 18 -10.53 -20.07 7.81
CA ALA A 18 -10.76 -20.19 6.37
C ALA A 18 -11.34 -21.56 6.02
N LYS A 19 -10.75 -22.65 6.54
CA LYS A 19 -11.26 -24.01 6.31
C LYS A 19 -12.71 -24.22 6.79
N ALA A 20 -13.12 -23.54 7.87
CA ALA A 20 -14.44 -23.72 8.47
C ALA A 20 -15.51 -22.81 7.86
N TYR A 21 -15.17 -21.58 7.46
CA TYR A 21 -16.15 -20.53 7.12
C TYR A 21 -15.96 -19.91 5.73
N ARG A 22 -14.76 -19.99 5.16
CA ARG A 22 -14.40 -19.42 3.85
C ARG A 22 -13.49 -20.40 3.09
N PRO A 23 -13.96 -21.63 2.79
CA PRO A 23 -13.11 -22.71 2.29
C PRO A 23 -12.40 -22.38 0.97
N GLU A 24 -12.92 -21.42 0.20
CA GLU A 24 -12.28 -20.86 -0.98
C GLU A 24 -10.93 -20.16 -0.70
N LEU A 25 -10.71 -19.68 0.53
CA LEU A 25 -9.45 -19.03 0.95
C LEU A 25 -8.39 -20.01 1.43
N ALA A 26 -8.76 -21.25 1.79
CA ALA A 26 -7.83 -22.21 2.37
C ALA A 26 -6.67 -22.61 1.42
N PRO A 27 -6.89 -22.82 0.10
CA PRO A 27 -5.80 -23.04 -0.85
C PRO A 27 -4.84 -21.85 -0.91
N LEU A 28 -5.37 -20.63 -1.04
CA LEU A 28 -4.58 -19.39 -1.04
C LEU A 28 -3.69 -19.30 0.20
N PHE A 29 -4.26 -19.57 1.38
CA PHE A 29 -3.52 -19.46 2.63
C PHE A 29 -2.43 -20.52 2.79
N THR A 30 -2.66 -21.71 2.24
CA THR A 30 -1.69 -22.80 2.28
C THR A 30 -0.55 -22.54 1.29
N GLU A 31 -0.87 -22.13 0.07
CA GLU A 31 0.12 -21.87 -1.00
C GLU A 31 0.95 -20.61 -0.74
N LYS A 32 0.38 -19.61 -0.07
CA LYS A 32 1.02 -18.31 0.19
C LYS A 32 1.40 -18.13 1.66
N LYS A 33 1.72 -19.21 2.38
CA LYS A 33 2.05 -19.18 3.82
C LYS A 33 3.09 -18.11 4.18
N ASP A 34 4.24 -18.12 3.50
CA ASP A 34 5.34 -17.19 3.81
C ASP A 34 4.95 -15.73 3.57
N LEU A 35 4.19 -15.47 2.50
CA LEU A 35 3.65 -14.14 2.21
C LEU A 35 2.66 -13.70 3.30
N LEU A 36 1.74 -14.57 3.71
CA LEU A 36 0.79 -14.27 4.77
C LEU A 36 1.47 -13.98 6.10
N LEU A 37 2.50 -14.73 6.48
CA LEU A 37 3.27 -14.44 7.70
C LEU A 37 3.89 -13.03 7.65
N ARG A 38 4.47 -12.65 6.51
CA ARG A 38 5.01 -11.29 6.31
C ARG A 38 3.93 -10.22 6.39
N ILE A 39 2.77 -10.44 5.76
CA ILE A 39 1.61 -9.53 5.81
C ILE A 39 1.11 -9.36 7.26
N LEU A 40 0.97 -10.48 7.98
CA LEU A 40 0.50 -10.46 9.36
C LEU A 40 1.50 -9.82 10.31
N ALA A 41 2.78 -9.77 9.97
CA ALA A 41 3.80 -9.10 10.78
C ALA A 41 3.78 -7.56 10.68
N ILE A 42 3.15 -6.99 9.65
CA ILE A 42 3.12 -5.54 9.40
C ILE A 42 2.60 -4.80 10.65
N ASP A 43 3.40 -3.85 11.13
CA ASP A 43 3.15 -3.02 12.31
C ASP A 43 2.87 -3.81 13.62
N ARG A 44 3.18 -5.12 13.70
CA ARG A 44 2.91 -5.92 14.92
C ARG A 44 4.07 -6.00 15.92
N HIS A 45 5.30 -5.73 15.50
CA HIS A 45 6.50 -5.94 16.32
C HIS A 45 7.24 -4.66 16.78
N GLY A 46 6.70 -3.48 16.45
CA GLY A 46 7.29 -2.19 16.82
C GLY A 46 6.96 -1.71 18.23
N GLU A 47 7.46 -0.54 18.62
CA GLU A 47 7.18 0.09 19.93
C GLU A 47 5.68 0.36 20.16
N LYS A 48 4.94 0.58 19.08
CA LYS A 48 3.49 0.82 19.08
C LYS A 48 2.81 -0.21 18.19
N PRO A 49 2.72 -1.48 18.64
CA PRO A 49 2.18 -2.53 17.81
C PRO A 49 0.70 -2.29 17.55
N ARG A 50 0.25 -2.62 16.34
CA ARG A 50 -1.12 -2.42 15.90
C ARG A 50 -2.11 -3.24 16.74
N LYS A 51 -3.27 -2.67 17.05
CA LYS A 51 -4.29 -3.26 17.95
C LYS A 51 -5.67 -3.39 17.28
N ASP A 52 -5.73 -3.05 16.01
CA ASP A 52 -6.92 -3.00 15.17
C ASP A 52 -7.27 -4.34 14.51
N LEU A 53 -6.41 -5.37 14.63
CA LEU A 53 -6.77 -6.75 14.22
C LEU A 53 -7.59 -7.44 15.29
N VAL A 54 -8.85 -7.75 14.96
CA VAL A 54 -9.85 -8.26 15.91
C VAL A 54 -10.37 -9.64 15.53
N TYR A 55 -10.72 -9.89 14.26
CA TYR A 55 -11.27 -11.17 13.79
C TYR A 55 -10.84 -11.47 12.34
N CYS A 56 -10.90 -12.76 11.95
CA CYS A 56 -10.26 -13.24 10.72
C CYS A 56 -10.78 -12.62 9.43
N GLU A 57 -12.10 -12.42 9.30
CA GLU A 57 -12.69 -11.78 8.11
C GLU A 57 -12.18 -10.35 7.95
N GLN A 58 -12.19 -9.55 9.02
CA GLN A 58 -11.62 -8.19 9.00
C GLN A 58 -10.13 -8.18 8.71
N ILE A 59 -9.36 -9.15 9.23
CA ILE A 59 -7.93 -9.24 8.91
C ILE A 59 -7.74 -9.52 7.41
N PHE A 60 -8.51 -10.45 6.86
CA PHE A 60 -8.44 -10.79 5.44
C PHE A 60 -8.84 -9.60 4.57
N ASP A 61 -9.99 -8.97 4.83
CA ASP A 61 -10.45 -7.81 4.06
C ASP A 61 -9.50 -6.61 4.16
N TYR A 62 -8.82 -6.46 5.30
CA TYR A 62 -7.80 -5.42 5.47
C TYR A 62 -6.60 -5.64 4.56
N PHE A 63 -6.20 -6.90 4.34
CA PHE A 63 -4.98 -7.26 3.60
C PHE A 63 -5.23 -7.88 2.22
N SER A 64 -6.49 -8.00 1.81
CA SER A 64 -6.88 -8.65 0.56
C SER A 64 -6.21 -8.04 -0.67
N TYR A 65 -5.84 -6.75 -0.61
CA TYR A 65 -5.13 -6.04 -1.68
C TYR A 65 -3.77 -6.65 -2.06
N PHE A 66 -3.14 -7.45 -1.19
CA PHE A 66 -1.93 -8.20 -1.53
C PHE A 66 -2.17 -9.33 -2.53
N PHE A 67 -3.44 -9.75 -2.72
CA PHE A 67 -3.81 -10.82 -3.62
C PHE A 67 -4.56 -10.25 -4.82
N ASP A 68 -4.03 -10.46 -6.03
CA ASP A 68 -4.58 -9.87 -7.25
C ASP A 68 -6.06 -10.24 -7.49
N ASP A 69 -6.48 -11.46 -7.15
CA ASP A 69 -7.87 -11.92 -7.29
C ASP A 69 -8.86 -11.22 -6.33
N TYR A 70 -8.34 -10.57 -5.29
CA TYR A 70 -9.12 -9.88 -4.26
C TYR A 70 -8.85 -8.37 -4.23
N PHE A 71 -8.03 -7.86 -5.15
CA PHE A 71 -7.72 -6.44 -5.24
C PHE A 71 -8.93 -5.65 -5.76
N GLN A 72 -9.27 -4.57 -5.06
CA GLN A 72 -10.33 -3.64 -5.44
C GLN A 72 -9.87 -2.21 -5.17
N VAL A 73 -10.27 -1.29 -6.03
CA VAL A 73 -10.12 0.15 -5.79
C VAL A 73 -11.39 0.63 -5.08
N GLU A 74 -11.23 1.09 -3.85
CA GLU A 74 -12.33 1.51 -2.96
C GLU A 74 -12.38 3.04 -2.81
N ASP A 75 -11.22 3.69 -2.81
CA ASP A 75 -11.11 5.14 -2.68
C ASP A 75 -10.80 5.81 -4.03
N ASP A 76 -11.41 6.97 -4.25
CA ASP A 76 -11.06 7.86 -5.36
C ASP A 76 -9.70 8.52 -5.14
N TYR A 77 -9.05 8.92 -6.24
CA TYR A 77 -7.84 9.74 -6.19
C TYR A 77 -8.09 11.09 -5.48
N PRO A 78 -7.05 11.69 -4.84
CA PRO A 78 -7.22 12.92 -4.07
C PRO A 78 -7.82 14.04 -4.92
N GLU A 79 -8.79 14.77 -4.35
CA GLU A 79 -9.44 15.89 -5.03
C GLU A 79 -8.46 17.03 -5.35
N GLU A 80 -7.37 17.14 -4.58
CA GLU A 80 -6.30 18.11 -4.80
C GLU A 80 -5.36 17.75 -5.97
N VAL A 81 -5.52 16.58 -6.59
CA VAL A 81 -4.75 16.17 -7.76
C VAL A 81 -5.65 16.23 -8.99
N ASP A 82 -5.29 17.09 -9.94
CA ASP A 82 -5.99 17.15 -11.21
C ASP A 82 -5.95 15.79 -11.91
N ARG A 83 -7.08 15.38 -12.51
CA ARG A 83 -7.17 14.07 -13.18
C ARG A 83 -6.10 13.87 -14.25
N GLU A 84 -5.69 14.96 -14.90
CA GLU A 84 -4.65 14.98 -15.93
C GLU A 84 -3.25 14.66 -15.36
N ASP A 85 -3.01 14.91 -14.07
CA ASP A 85 -1.74 14.66 -13.40
C ASP A 85 -1.61 13.22 -12.85
N ILE A 86 -2.72 12.47 -12.72
CA ILE A 86 -2.69 11.10 -12.14
C ILE A 86 -1.77 10.19 -12.97
N LYS A 87 -1.95 10.15 -14.29
CA LYS A 87 -1.13 9.33 -15.19
C LYS A 87 0.34 9.75 -15.18
N PRO A 88 0.70 11.05 -15.36
CA PRO A 88 2.07 11.54 -15.20
C PRO A 88 2.74 11.17 -13.87
N ILE A 89 2.01 11.22 -12.75
CA ILE A 89 2.51 10.80 -11.44
C ILE A 89 2.89 9.31 -11.45
N LEU A 90 1.99 8.45 -11.92
CA LEU A 90 2.22 7.01 -11.91
C LEU A 90 3.32 6.58 -12.90
N GLU A 91 3.38 7.20 -14.08
CA GLU A 91 4.44 6.94 -15.07
C GLU A 91 5.81 7.39 -14.54
N SER A 92 5.90 8.58 -13.96
CA SER A 92 7.13 9.07 -13.31
C SER A 92 7.54 8.18 -12.14
N TYR A 93 6.57 7.63 -11.41
CA TYR A 93 6.84 6.72 -10.31
C TYR A 93 7.46 5.42 -10.80
N ILE A 94 6.88 4.79 -11.83
CA ILE A 94 7.46 3.58 -12.44
C ILE A 94 8.89 3.85 -12.94
N ASN A 95 9.12 4.97 -13.61
CA ASN A 95 10.43 5.30 -14.17
C ASN A 95 11.53 5.49 -13.11
N SER A 96 11.15 5.92 -11.91
CA SER A 96 12.07 6.13 -10.79
C SER A 96 12.13 4.94 -9.81
N TYR A 97 11.20 3.99 -9.90
CA TYR A 97 11.09 2.87 -8.99
C TYR A 97 12.34 2.00 -9.01
N ASN A 98 12.84 1.67 -7.82
CA ASN A 98 13.91 0.71 -7.63
C ASN A 98 13.59 -0.11 -6.38
N HIS A 99 13.38 -1.41 -6.57
CA HIS A 99 13.01 -2.28 -5.46
C HIS A 99 14.08 -2.37 -4.36
N GLY A 100 15.35 -2.16 -4.73
CA GLY A 100 16.48 -2.18 -3.80
C GLY A 100 16.67 -0.91 -2.96
N ASP A 101 15.82 0.12 -3.14
CA ASP A 101 15.89 1.33 -2.31
C ASP A 101 15.50 1.04 -0.86
N ASP A 102 16.21 1.66 0.08
CA ASP A 102 15.71 1.77 1.45
C ASP A 102 14.53 2.77 1.55
N ARG A 103 13.85 2.78 2.70
CA ARG A 103 12.68 3.66 2.94
C ARG A 103 12.98 5.14 2.68
N ASN A 104 14.17 5.63 3.04
CA ASN A 104 14.53 7.03 2.87
C ASN A 104 14.82 7.37 1.41
N GLN A 105 15.55 6.49 0.71
CA GLN A 105 15.83 6.63 -0.71
C GLN A 105 14.53 6.63 -1.52
N TRP A 106 13.64 5.69 -1.24
CA TRP A 106 12.32 5.61 -1.87
C TRP A 106 11.53 6.91 -1.67
N PHE A 107 11.45 7.41 -0.43
CA PHE A 107 10.67 8.62 -0.15
C PHE A 107 11.29 9.88 -0.77
N GLU A 108 12.62 9.94 -0.86
CA GLU A 108 13.30 11.05 -1.54
C GLU A 108 12.95 11.10 -3.03
N LYS A 109 12.83 9.94 -3.70
CA LYS A 109 12.35 9.90 -5.10
C LYS A 109 10.93 10.43 -5.24
N ILE A 110 10.04 10.14 -4.29
CA ILE A 110 8.68 10.74 -4.29
C ILE A 110 8.74 12.26 -4.16
N ARG A 111 9.68 12.81 -3.37
CA ARG A 111 9.87 14.26 -3.26
C ARG A 111 10.37 14.88 -4.55
N VAL A 112 11.34 14.24 -5.22
CA VAL A 112 11.88 14.69 -6.50
C VAL A 112 10.78 14.69 -7.56
N LEU A 113 10.05 13.57 -7.69
CA LEU A 113 8.92 13.45 -8.61
C LEU A 113 7.86 14.53 -8.35
N ALA A 114 7.50 14.76 -7.08
CA ALA A 114 6.53 15.79 -6.72
C ALA A 114 7.01 17.17 -7.20
N ALA A 115 8.27 17.52 -6.96
CA ALA A 115 8.84 18.79 -7.38
C ALA A 115 8.88 18.95 -8.91
N GLU A 116 9.18 17.87 -9.65
CA GLU A 116 9.20 17.85 -11.12
C GLU A 116 7.81 18.08 -11.75
N LEU A 117 6.74 17.78 -11.01
CA LEU A 117 5.35 17.96 -11.43
C LEU A 117 4.67 19.20 -10.82
N ASP A 118 5.44 20.14 -10.27
CA ASP A 118 4.97 21.37 -9.61
C ASP A 118 4.14 21.15 -8.33
N TYR A 119 4.37 20.03 -7.63
CA TYR A 119 3.88 19.79 -6.28
C TYR A 119 4.97 20.11 -5.25
N ALA A 120 4.59 20.64 -4.09
CA ALA A 120 5.55 20.93 -3.04
C ALA A 120 6.20 19.65 -2.50
N ALA A 121 7.53 19.55 -2.53
CA ALA A 121 8.29 18.43 -1.97
C ALA A 121 8.09 18.24 -0.45
N LYS A 122 7.54 19.24 0.24
CA LYS A 122 7.19 19.18 1.67
C LYS A 122 5.80 19.78 1.89
N PRO A 123 4.94 19.15 2.71
CA PRO A 123 3.61 19.70 3.01
C PRO A 123 3.63 21.11 3.63
N LYS A 124 4.69 21.43 4.38
CA LYS A 124 4.86 22.75 4.99
C LYS A 124 5.05 23.87 3.97
N ASP A 125 5.62 23.58 2.81
CA ASP A 125 5.91 24.59 1.78
C ASP A 125 4.61 24.95 1.03
N PHE A 126 3.78 23.94 0.70
CA PHE A 126 2.42 24.15 0.21
C PHE A 126 1.55 24.91 1.21
N LYS A 127 1.59 24.55 2.49
CA LYS A 127 0.81 25.25 3.52
C LYS A 127 1.16 26.74 3.64
N LYS A 128 2.41 27.12 3.35
CA LYS A 128 2.86 28.52 3.41
C LYS A 128 2.50 29.30 2.16
N ASN A 129 2.60 28.69 0.98
CA ASN A 129 2.38 29.34 -0.31
C ASN A 129 1.56 28.41 -1.24
N PRO A 130 0.28 28.18 -0.93
CA PRO A 130 -0.54 27.21 -1.67
C PRO A 130 -0.72 27.57 -3.14
N GLU A 131 -0.63 28.85 -3.49
CA GLU A 131 -0.73 29.36 -4.86
C GLU A 131 0.47 29.01 -5.76
N LEU A 132 1.59 28.57 -5.18
CA LEU A 132 2.81 28.24 -5.92
C LEU A 132 2.89 26.77 -6.32
N TYR A 133 1.96 25.93 -5.88
CA TYR A 133 2.00 24.49 -6.14
C TYR A 133 0.60 23.96 -6.43
N LYS A 134 0.53 22.91 -7.24
CA LYS A 134 -0.71 22.17 -7.48
C LYS A 134 -1.19 21.42 -6.23
N GLY A 135 -0.25 21.06 -5.36
CA GLY A 135 -0.48 20.37 -4.10
C GLY A 135 0.83 20.10 -3.38
N HIS A 136 0.93 18.97 -2.67
CA HIS A 136 2.17 18.55 -2.01
C HIS A 136 2.47 17.07 -2.18
N VAL A 137 3.71 16.67 -1.85
CA VAL A 137 4.22 15.29 -1.89
C VAL A 137 3.30 14.24 -1.26
N GLY A 138 2.52 14.61 -0.23
CA GLY A 138 1.51 13.73 0.36
C GLY A 138 0.39 13.33 -0.61
N HIS A 139 -0.08 14.24 -1.47
CA HIS A 139 -1.12 13.96 -2.46
C HIS A 139 -0.58 13.02 -3.54
N VAL A 140 0.63 13.30 -4.02
CA VAL A 140 1.38 12.43 -4.94
C VAL A 140 1.55 11.02 -4.35
N SER A 141 1.95 10.93 -3.07
CA SER A 141 2.06 9.64 -2.37
C SER A 141 0.71 8.92 -2.24
N THR A 142 -0.39 9.64 -2.04
CA THR A 142 -1.75 9.06 -1.99
C THR A 142 -2.19 8.53 -3.36
N VAL A 143 -1.82 9.18 -4.47
CA VAL A 143 -2.06 8.64 -5.82
C VAL A 143 -1.37 7.29 -6.00
N ILE A 144 -0.08 7.20 -5.66
CA ILE A 144 0.69 5.95 -5.74
C ILE A 144 0.08 4.88 -4.81
N ARG A 145 -0.35 5.30 -3.62
CA ARG A 145 -0.98 4.43 -2.62
C ARG A 145 -2.26 3.79 -3.17
N ILE A 146 -3.19 4.60 -3.68
CA ILE A 146 -4.45 4.11 -4.26
C ILE A 146 -4.18 3.20 -5.45
N ALA A 147 -3.23 3.54 -6.32
CA ALA A 147 -2.85 2.67 -7.42
C ALA A 147 -2.39 1.28 -6.94
N LEU A 148 -1.68 1.22 -5.80
CA LEU A 148 -1.15 -0.03 -5.25
C LEU A 148 -2.16 -0.85 -4.44
N MET A 149 -2.96 -0.22 -3.59
CA MET A 149 -3.82 -0.93 -2.62
C MET A 149 -5.30 -0.58 -2.70
N GLY A 150 -5.66 0.34 -3.57
CA GLY A 150 -7.05 0.75 -3.79
C GLY A 150 -7.63 1.62 -2.69
N ARG A 151 -6.81 2.03 -1.71
CA ARG A 151 -7.22 2.81 -0.54
C ARG A 151 -6.26 3.96 -0.29
N ALA A 152 -6.77 5.06 0.27
CA ALA A 152 -6.01 6.26 0.61
C ALA A 152 -5.25 6.13 1.95
N SER A 153 -5.55 5.11 2.76
CA SER A 153 -4.93 4.88 4.06
C SER A 153 -4.34 3.48 4.18
N SER A 154 -3.12 3.38 4.70
CA SER A 154 -2.48 2.10 4.98
C SER A 154 -1.25 2.24 5.89
N PRO A 155 -0.62 1.11 6.23
CA PRO A 155 0.73 1.08 6.76
C PRO A 155 1.76 1.72 5.81
N ASP A 156 3.03 1.63 6.19
CA ASP A 156 4.17 2.11 5.41
C ASP A 156 4.16 1.57 3.97
N LEU A 157 4.05 2.48 2.99
CA LEU A 157 3.89 2.09 1.59
C LEU A 157 5.15 1.43 1.03
N TRP A 158 6.33 1.81 1.54
CA TRP A 158 7.58 1.15 1.18
C TRP A 158 7.57 -0.32 1.63
N GLU A 159 7.25 -0.60 2.89
CA GLU A 159 7.16 -1.97 3.43
C GLU A 159 6.16 -2.84 2.67
N ILE A 160 4.98 -2.30 2.34
CA ILE A 160 3.96 -3.00 1.54
C ILE A 160 4.55 -3.47 0.20
N GLN A 161 5.28 -2.60 -0.49
CA GLN A 161 5.90 -2.95 -1.78
C GLN A 161 7.02 -3.96 -1.65
N GLN A 162 7.78 -3.93 -0.55
CA GLN A 162 8.77 -4.96 -0.24
C GLN A 162 8.12 -6.33 -0.01
N ILE A 163 6.90 -6.36 0.52
CA ILE A 163 6.12 -7.59 0.72
C ILE A 163 5.51 -8.08 -0.61
N MET A 164 4.93 -7.18 -1.41
CA MET A 164 4.40 -7.49 -2.74
C MET A 164 5.49 -8.00 -3.71
N GLY A 165 6.69 -7.44 -3.60
CA GLY A 165 7.77 -7.66 -4.56
C GLY A 165 7.68 -6.73 -5.77
N GLU A 166 8.81 -6.61 -6.48
CA GLU A 166 8.98 -5.70 -7.61
C GLU A 166 7.95 -5.94 -8.74
N GLU A 167 7.82 -7.18 -9.19
CA GLU A 167 6.95 -7.55 -10.30
C GLU A 167 5.49 -7.18 -10.02
N GLN A 168 4.97 -7.56 -8.84
CA GLN A 168 3.59 -7.27 -8.48
C GLN A 168 3.36 -5.77 -8.32
N THR A 169 4.32 -5.05 -7.71
CA THR A 169 4.26 -3.58 -7.54
C THR A 169 4.14 -2.89 -8.90
N LEU A 170 5.03 -3.20 -9.85
CA LEU A 170 5.02 -2.60 -11.17
C LEU A 170 3.78 -2.99 -11.98
N ASN A 171 3.37 -4.26 -11.94
CA ASN A 171 2.17 -4.72 -12.63
C ASN A 171 0.91 -4.00 -12.12
N ARG A 172 0.79 -3.83 -10.80
CA ARG A 172 -0.34 -3.15 -10.16
C ARG A 172 -0.46 -1.70 -10.63
N ILE A 173 0.65 -0.97 -10.71
CA ILE A 173 0.65 0.42 -11.15
C ILE A 173 0.40 0.54 -12.65
N ASN A 174 0.95 -0.37 -13.47
CA ASN A 174 0.64 -0.41 -14.90
C ASN A 174 -0.86 -0.68 -15.16
N LYS A 175 -1.49 -1.57 -14.39
CA LYS A 175 -2.94 -1.80 -14.45
C LYS A 175 -3.72 -0.54 -14.07
N ALA A 176 -3.28 0.20 -13.05
CA ALA A 176 -3.89 1.47 -12.68
C ALA A 176 -3.78 2.51 -13.81
N ILE A 177 -2.61 2.66 -14.44
CA ILE A 177 -2.41 3.56 -15.59
C ILE A 177 -3.32 3.17 -16.77
N ALA A 178 -3.49 1.88 -17.04
CA ALA A 178 -4.32 1.40 -18.15
C ALA A 178 -5.83 1.60 -17.90
N ALA A 179 -6.24 1.85 -16.66
CA ALA A 179 -7.63 2.06 -16.27
C ALA A 179 -8.04 3.54 -16.21
N LEU A 180 -7.11 4.48 -16.40
CA LEU A 180 -7.34 5.93 -16.49
C LEU A 180 -7.87 6.33 -17.88
#